data_AF-A0AA42KYG3-F1
#
_entry.id   AF-A0AA42KYG3-F1
#
_cell.length_a   1.000
_cell.length_b   1.000
_cell.length_c   1.000
_cell.angle_alpha   90.00
_cell.angle_beta   90.00
_cell.angle_gamma   90.00
#
_symmetry.space_group_name_H-M   'P 1'
#
loop_
_entity.id
_entity.type
_entity.pdbx_description
1 polymer ?
#
loop_
_entity_poly.entity_id
_entity_poly.type
_entity_poly.pdbx_seq_one_letter_code
_entity_poly.pdbx_strand_id
1 'polypeptide(L)'
;MLGPSSLTPAALPQPPSAFPVAGRLTAHTPCDPQRAEVERCIRQTYAQRYGALVPAFAPVLLALREGGQVLAAAGYRRAADGPLFLESYLEAPVEQLIAAQAGRPVARAQIVEVGHLAAPRRGEGRRLVQLLGPFLLHEGFD
;
A
#
# COMPACT_ATOMS: atom_id res chain seq x y z
N MET A 1 -48.33 -23.69 -15.39
CA MET A 1 -47.10 -23.40 -16.16
C MET A 1 -46.46 -22.15 -15.58
N LEU A 2 -45.47 -22.30 -14.70
CA LEU A 2 -44.66 -21.20 -14.17
C LEU A 2 -43.24 -21.41 -14.71
N GLY A 3 -42.78 -20.52 -15.57
CA GLY A 3 -41.44 -20.56 -16.16
C GLY A 3 -40.35 -20.21 -15.13
N PRO A 4 -39.10 -20.66 -15.33
CA PRO A 4 -38.02 -20.36 -14.41
C PRO A 4 -37.62 -18.88 -14.52
N SER A 5 -37.66 -18.17 -13.40
CA SER A 5 -37.14 -16.80 -13.29
C SER A 5 -35.62 -16.83 -13.27
N SER A 6 -34.99 -16.37 -14.34
CA SER A 6 -33.54 -16.16 -14.42
C SER A 6 -33.19 -14.88 -13.64
N LEU A 7 -32.51 -15.03 -12.50
CA LEU A 7 -31.89 -13.89 -11.81
C LEU A 7 -30.57 -13.54 -12.51
N THR A 8 -30.58 -12.43 -13.24
CA THR A 8 -29.36 -11.83 -13.80
C THR A 8 -28.44 -11.39 -12.64
N PRO A 9 -27.12 -11.67 -12.68
CA PRO A 9 -26.21 -11.14 -11.67
C PRO A 9 -26.19 -9.60 -11.78
N ALA A 10 -26.58 -8.92 -10.71
CA ALA A 10 -26.41 -7.47 -10.63
C ALA A 10 -24.92 -7.14 -10.74
N ALA A 11 -24.56 -6.38 -11.78
CA ALA A 11 -23.20 -5.88 -11.93
C ALA A 11 -22.81 -5.11 -10.66
N LEU A 12 -21.65 -5.47 -10.08
CA LEU A 12 -21.09 -4.73 -8.96
C LEU A 12 -21.02 -3.24 -9.32
N PRO A 13 -21.47 -2.34 -8.44
CA PRO A 13 -21.34 -0.91 -8.68
C PRO A 13 -19.88 -0.57 -8.93
N GLN A 14 -19.60 -0.01 -10.11
CA GLN A 14 -18.29 0.52 -10.45
C GLN A 14 -17.96 1.63 -9.44
N PRO A 15 -16.78 1.63 -8.78
CA PRO A 15 -16.40 2.72 -7.90
C PRO A 15 -16.43 4.03 -8.70
N PRO A 16 -16.89 5.15 -8.11
CA PRO A 16 -16.92 6.43 -8.81
C PRO A 16 -15.53 6.75 -9.37
N SER A 17 -15.47 6.91 -10.69
CA SER A 17 -14.32 7.38 -11.44
C SER A 17 -14.10 8.87 -11.18
N ALA A 18 -12.82 9.24 -11.10
CA ALA A 18 -12.28 10.59 -10.98
C ALA A 18 -12.49 11.31 -9.64
N PHE A 19 -11.63 10.98 -8.67
CA PHE A 19 -11.14 12.03 -7.77
C PHE A 19 -10.24 12.98 -8.60
N PRO A 20 -10.33 14.31 -8.44
CA PRO A 20 -9.40 15.21 -9.11
C PRO A 20 -7.96 14.79 -8.80
N VAL A 21 -7.16 14.61 -9.85
CA VAL A 21 -5.74 14.21 -9.75
C VAL A 21 -4.90 15.44 -9.39
N ALA A 22 -5.21 16.04 -8.24
CA ALA A 22 -4.34 17.03 -7.63
C ALA A 22 -3.45 16.29 -6.63
N GLY A 23 -2.20 16.07 -7.01
CA GLY A 23 -1.19 15.49 -6.14
C GLY A 23 -0.19 14.60 -6.89
N ARG A 24 1.07 14.68 -6.48
CA ARG A 24 2.19 13.93 -7.04
C ARG A 24 2.62 12.87 -6.05
N LEU A 25 2.76 11.63 -6.52
CA LEU A 25 3.41 10.58 -5.74
C LEU A 25 4.93 10.76 -5.80
N THR A 26 5.58 10.66 -4.67
CA THR A 26 7.04 10.79 -4.52
C THR A 26 7.58 9.62 -3.70
N ALA A 27 8.73 9.10 -4.09
CA ALA A 27 9.42 8.00 -3.42
C ALA A 27 10.71 8.51 -2.79
N HIS A 28 10.99 8.05 -1.57
CA HIS A 28 12.09 8.52 -0.74
C HIS A 28 12.87 7.35 -0.15
N THR A 29 14.15 7.24 -0.50
CA THR A 29 15.09 6.24 0.04
C THR A 29 15.72 6.71 1.35
N PRO A 30 16.41 5.86 2.13
CA PRO A 30 16.92 6.21 3.45
C PRO A 30 17.83 7.46 3.48
N CYS A 31 18.52 7.74 2.37
CA CYS A 31 19.44 8.87 2.24
C CYS A 31 18.77 10.16 1.71
N ASP A 32 17.48 10.13 1.38
CA ASP A 32 16.76 11.30 0.87
C ASP A 32 16.43 12.28 2.02
N PRO A 33 16.90 13.55 1.98
CA PRO A 33 16.58 14.55 3.00
C PRO A 33 15.08 14.80 3.19
N GLN A 34 14.28 14.64 2.12
CA GLN A 34 12.82 14.83 2.18
C GLN A 34 12.10 13.68 2.89
N ARG A 35 12.78 12.55 3.14
CA ARG A 35 12.23 11.39 3.85
C ARG A 35 11.81 11.73 5.28
N ALA A 36 12.55 12.60 5.95
CA ALA A 36 12.27 12.99 7.34
C ALA A 36 10.87 13.61 7.52
N GLU A 37 10.39 14.34 6.50
CA GLU A 37 9.04 14.89 6.51
C GLU A 37 7.97 13.79 6.46
N VAL A 38 8.20 12.77 5.62
CA VAL A 38 7.29 11.64 5.43
C VAL A 38 7.23 10.78 6.70
N GLU A 39 8.39 10.49 7.30
CA GLU A 39 8.47 9.79 8.59
C GLU A 39 7.70 10.51 9.69
N ARG A 40 7.82 11.85 9.76
CA ARG A 40 7.11 12.67 10.73
C ARG A 40 5.60 12.59 10.53
N CYS A 41 5.13 12.66 9.29
CA CYS A 41 3.70 12.48 8.96
C CYS A 41 3.17 11.11 9.42
N ILE A 42 3.94 10.03 9.17
CA ILE A 42 3.58 8.68 9.61
C ILE A 42 3.52 8.61 11.14
N ARG A 43 4.58 9.05 11.84
CA ARG A 43 4.63 9.04 13.32
C ARG A 43 3.47 9.82 13.93
N GLN A 44 3.21 11.02 13.45
CA GLN A 44 2.12 11.86 13.96
C GLN A 44 0.76 11.20 13.73
N THR A 45 0.53 10.62 12.55
CA THR A 45 -0.73 9.93 12.25
C THR A 45 -0.93 8.73 13.18
N TYR A 46 0.09 7.89 13.36
CA TYR A 46 -0.01 6.69 14.21
C TYR A 46 -0.17 7.07 15.69
N ALA A 47 0.56 8.07 16.17
CA ALA A 47 0.43 8.56 17.54
C ALA A 47 -0.97 9.15 17.81
N GLN A 48 -1.49 9.99 16.92
CA GLN A 48 -2.79 10.64 17.09
C GLN A 48 -3.96 9.65 16.97
N ARG A 49 -3.86 8.67 16.05
CA ARG A 49 -4.96 7.75 15.75
C ARG A 49 -5.00 6.53 16.68
N TYR A 50 -3.83 6.06 17.10
CA TYR A 50 -3.68 4.77 17.80
C TYR A 50 -2.86 4.84 19.08
N GLY A 51 -2.31 6.02 19.44
CA GLY A 51 -1.37 6.13 20.56
C GLY A 51 -0.06 5.36 20.33
N ALA A 52 0.25 5.02 19.09
CA ALA A 52 1.35 4.12 18.74
C ALA A 52 2.66 4.87 18.47
N LEU A 53 3.77 4.26 18.88
CA LEU A 53 5.12 4.68 18.51
C LEU A 53 5.59 3.86 17.30
N VAL A 54 6.20 4.53 16.32
CA VAL A 54 6.77 3.90 15.12
C VAL A 54 8.30 3.99 15.21
N PRO A 55 8.99 2.91 15.65
CA PRO A 55 10.43 2.95 15.90
C PRO A 55 11.25 2.79 14.61
N ALA A 56 10.70 2.13 13.60
CA ALA A 56 11.37 1.84 12.34
C ALA A 56 10.42 1.96 11.15
N PHE A 57 10.99 2.18 9.98
CA PHE A 57 10.25 2.38 8.73
C PHE A 57 10.68 1.40 7.66
N ALA A 58 9.84 1.25 6.64
CA ALA A 58 10.26 0.60 5.41
C ALA A 58 11.43 1.37 4.75
N PRO A 59 12.26 0.68 3.92
CA PRO A 59 13.41 1.29 3.27
C PRO A 59 12.98 2.41 2.32
N VAL A 60 11.91 2.18 1.56
CA VAL A 60 11.32 3.21 0.69
C VAL A 60 10.02 3.72 1.30
N LEU A 61 9.90 5.04 1.41
CA LEU A 61 8.67 5.71 1.79
C LEU A 61 8.07 6.44 0.60
N LEU A 62 6.77 6.28 0.43
CA LEU A 62 5.95 6.97 -0.55
C LEU A 62 5.17 8.09 0.13
N ALA A 63 5.10 9.23 -0.53
CA ALA A 63 4.28 10.36 -0.12
C ALA A 63 3.42 10.84 -1.29
N LEU A 64 2.10 10.87 -1.08
CA LEU A 64 1.19 11.63 -1.92
C LEU A 64 1.25 13.08 -1.47
N ARG A 65 1.75 13.96 -2.35
CA ARG A 65 1.97 15.38 -2.04
C ARG A 65 1.08 16.27 -2.87
N GLU A 66 0.61 17.36 -2.27
CA GLU A 66 -0.03 18.46 -2.97
C GLU A 66 0.63 19.76 -2.51
N GLY A 67 1.27 20.46 -3.44
CA GLY A 67 2.26 21.48 -3.09
C GLY A 67 3.38 20.90 -2.22
N GLY A 68 3.76 21.62 -1.16
CA GLY A 68 4.76 21.17 -0.19
C GLY A 68 4.22 20.22 0.88
N GLN A 69 2.93 19.89 0.90
CA GLN A 69 2.31 19.13 1.99
C GLN A 69 2.19 17.64 1.67
N VAL A 70 2.47 16.79 2.67
CA VAL A 70 2.22 15.34 2.61
C VAL A 70 0.74 15.06 2.96
N LEU A 71 -0.03 14.61 1.99
CA LEU A 71 -1.46 14.28 2.15
C LEU A 71 -1.67 12.87 2.71
N ALA A 72 -0.84 11.93 2.28
CA ALA A 72 -0.77 10.56 2.77
C ALA A 72 0.62 10.01 2.54
N ALA A 73 0.98 8.99 3.32
CA ALA A 73 2.23 8.27 3.22
C ALA A 73 2.02 6.77 3.34
N ALA A 74 2.92 6.01 2.74
CA ALA A 74 3.05 4.56 2.93
C ALA A 74 4.54 4.21 2.87
N GLY A 75 4.91 3.05 3.39
CA GLY A 75 6.22 2.45 3.19
C GLY A 75 6.09 1.18 2.36
N TYR A 76 7.13 0.83 1.62
CA TYR A 76 7.21 -0.50 1.03
C TYR A 76 8.62 -1.08 1.09
N ARG A 77 8.67 -2.42 1.05
CA ARG A 77 9.91 -3.19 0.94
C ARG A 77 9.72 -4.35 -0.03
N ARG A 78 10.78 -4.67 -0.78
CA ARG A 78 10.81 -5.83 -1.67
C ARG A 78 11.12 -7.06 -0.84
N ALA A 79 10.38 -8.16 -1.03
CA ALA A 79 10.71 -9.41 -0.35
C ALA A 79 12.03 -10.02 -0.85
N ALA A 80 12.48 -9.65 -2.04
CA ALA A 80 13.80 -10.02 -2.57
C ALA A 80 14.97 -9.53 -1.70
N ASP A 81 14.80 -8.39 -1.03
CA ASP A 81 15.91 -7.69 -0.37
C ASP A 81 16.11 -8.14 1.08
N GLY A 82 15.23 -9.01 1.61
CA GLY A 82 15.33 -9.51 2.97
C GLY A 82 14.01 -10.01 3.55
N PRO A 83 13.98 -10.30 4.87
CA PRO A 83 12.75 -10.68 5.56
C PRO A 83 11.75 -9.52 5.59
N LEU A 84 10.47 -9.86 5.52
CA LEU A 84 9.37 -8.91 5.65
C LEU A 84 8.99 -8.71 7.12
N PHE A 85 8.40 -7.58 7.46
CA PHE A 85 7.90 -7.38 8.82
C PHE A 85 6.79 -8.38 9.14
N LEU A 86 5.89 -8.62 8.18
CA LEU A 86 4.77 -9.56 8.29
C LEU A 86 5.24 -10.99 8.61
N GLU A 87 6.44 -11.39 8.18
CA GLU A 87 6.97 -12.74 8.43
C GLU A 87 7.24 -13.03 9.90
N SER A 88 7.31 -12.00 10.76
CA SER A 88 7.33 -12.21 12.21
C SER A 88 5.99 -12.70 12.80
N TYR A 89 4.92 -12.62 12.01
CA TYR A 89 3.57 -13.08 12.36
C TYR A 89 3.14 -14.32 11.58
N LEU A 90 3.97 -14.80 10.66
CA LEU A 90 3.67 -15.94 9.78
C LEU A 90 4.44 -17.17 10.24
N GLU A 91 3.82 -18.34 10.06
CA GLU A 91 4.44 -19.63 10.41
C GLU A 91 5.46 -20.10 9.35
N ALA A 92 5.47 -19.48 8.17
CA ALA A 92 6.35 -19.80 7.05
C ALA A 92 6.64 -18.56 6.20
N PRO A 93 7.67 -18.58 5.32
CA PRO A 93 7.95 -17.49 4.38
C PRO A 93 6.74 -17.16 3.52
N VAL A 94 6.52 -15.87 3.26
CA VAL A 94 5.28 -15.37 2.66
C VAL A 94 4.99 -15.99 1.28
N GLU A 95 6.04 -16.21 0.45
CA GLU A 95 5.89 -16.78 -0.89
C GLU A 95 5.36 -18.22 -0.85
N GLN A 96 5.68 -18.98 0.19
CA GLN A 96 5.19 -20.35 0.35
C GLN A 96 3.70 -20.35 0.69
N LEU A 97 3.29 -19.46 1.59
CA LEU A 97 1.89 -19.30 1.98
C LEU A 97 1.03 -18.81 0.79
N ILE A 98 1.53 -17.84 0.03
CA ILE A 98 0.84 -17.37 -1.18
C ILE A 98 0.79 -18.48 -2.23
N ALA A 99 1.89 -19.21 -2.48
CA ALA A 99 1.92 -20.28 -3.47
C ALA A 99 0.94 -21.42 -3.14
N ALA A 100 0.85 -21.79 -1.86
CA ALA A 100 -0.09 -22.80 -1.39
C ALA A 100 -1.56 -22.38 -1.67
N GLN A 101 -1.90 -21.12 -1.42
CA GLN A 101 -3.25 -20.60 -1.67
C GLN A 101 -3.54 -20.38 -3.16
N ALA A 102 -2.55 -19.96 -3.94
CA ALA A 102 -2.70 -19.67 -5.37
C ALA A 102 -2.65 -20.92 -6.26
N GLY A 103 -2.21 -22.07 -5.72
CA GLY A 103 -2.05 -23.31 -6.48
C GLY A 103 -0.95 -23.25 -7.54
N ARG A 104 -0.03 -22.28 -7.45
CA ARG A 104 1.08 -22.09 -8.40
C ARG A 104 2.32 -21.54 -7.67
N PRO A 105 3.54 -21.81 -8.15
CA PRO A 105 4.74 -21.17 -7.63
C PRO A 105 4.65 -19.64 -7.69
N VAL A 106 5.16 -18.98 -6.65
CA VAL A 106 5.27 -17.52 -6.57
C VAL A 106 6.72 -17.17 -6.27
N ALA A 107 7.33 -16.36 -7.13
CA ALA A 107 8.69 -15.92 -6.89
C ALA A 107 8.71 -14.82 -5.81
N ARG A 108 9.57 -14.97 -4.81
CA ARG A 108 9.74 -13.94 -3.76
C ARG A 108 10.07 -12.56 -4.33
N ALA A 109 10.74 -12.50 -5.48
CA ALA A 109 11.04 -11.25 -6.18
C ALA A 109 9.81 -10.46 -6.67
N GLN A 110 8.66 -11.12 -6.82
CA GLN A 110 7.39 -10.50 -7.22
C GLN A 110 6.58 -10.00 -6.03
N ILE A 111 7.05 -10.22 -4.79
CA ILE A 111 6.31 -9.86 -3.58
C ILE A 111 6.87 -8.56 -3.01
N VAL A 112 5.94 -7.65 -2.70
CA VAL A 112 6.19 -6.40 -1.99
C VAL A 112 5.32 -6.34 -0.75
N GLU A 113 5.92 -5.95 0.38
CA GLU A 113 5.16 -5.59 1.58
C GLU A 113 4.91 -4.09 1.56
N VAL A 114 3.65 -3.70 1.69
CA VAL A 114 3.24 -2.31 1.92
C VAL A 114 2.86 -2.15 3.39
N GLY A 115 3.49 -1.19 4.06
CA GLY A 115 3.26 -0.85 5.45
C GLY A 115 3.14 0.66 5.65
N HIS A 116 3.13 1.08 6.92
CA HIS A 116 3.17 2.50 7.32
C HIS A 116 2.10 3.39 6.65
N LEU A 117 0.95 2.81 6.28
CA LEU A 117 -0.11 3.56 5.62
C LEU A 117 -0.67 4.60 6.61
N ALA A 118 -0.47 5.87 6.28
CA ALA A 118 -0.79 7.02 7.12
C ALA A 118 -1.48 8.09 6.28
N ALA A 119 -2.67 8.51 6.70
CA ALA A 119 -3.42 9.58 6.06
C ALA A 119 -4.09 10.46 7.13
N PRO A 120 -3.60 11.70 7.35
CA PRO A 120 -4.20 12.61 8.33
C PRO A 120 -5.66 12.96 8.00
N ARG A 121 -6.01 13.05 6.71
CA ARG A 121 -7.35 13.38 6.23
C ARG A 121 -8.05 12.15 5.67
N ARG A 122 -9.37 12.07 5.87
CA ARG A 122 -10.21 11.02 5.28
C ARG A 122 -10.11 11.08 3.76
N GLY A 123 -10.08 9.91 3.10
CA GLY A 123 -10.00 9.80 1.64
C GLY A 123 -8.56 9.70 1.09
N GLU A 124 -7.58 10.36 1.70
CA GLU A 124 -6.21 10.40 1.15
C GLU A 124 -5.52 9.02 1.18
N GLY A 125 -5.79 8.20 2.19
CA GLY A 125 -5.27 6.83 2.24
C GLY A 125 -5.80 5.95 1.11
N ARG A 126 -7.08 6.11 0.74
CA ARG A 126 -7.66 5.41 -0.41
C ARG A 126 -7.04 5.88 -1.72
N ARG A 127 -6.84 7.20 -1.88
CA ARG A 127 -6.16 7.77 -3.06
C ARG A 127 -4.74 7.22 -3.19
N LEU A 128 -4.00 7.15 -2.09
CA LEU A 128 -2.66 6.56 -2.08
C LEU A 128 -2.69 5.11 -2.53
N VAL A 129 -3.58 4.27 -1.96
CA VAL A 129 -3.71 2.85 -2.36
C VAL A 129 -4.01 2.69 -3.85
N GLN A 130 -4.85 3.56 -4.43
CA GLN A 130 -5.14 3.55 -5.87
C GLN A 130 -3.91 3.88 -6.73
N LEU A 131 -3.00 4.70 -6.23
CA LEU A 131 -1.75 5.06 -6.93
C LEU A 131 -0.63 4.05 -6.72
N LEU A 132 -0.69 3.23 -5.66
CA LEU A 132 0.34 2.23 -5.36
C LEU A 132 0.46 1.17 -6.45
N GLY A 133 -0.65 0.66 -6.97
CA GLY A 133 -0.64 -0.37 -8.02
C GLY A 133 0.16 0.07 -9.26
N PRO A 134 -0.25 1.17 -9.93
CA PRO A 134 0.50 1.70 -11.08
C PRO A 134 1.96 2.06 -10.77
N PHE A 135 2.24 2.59 -9.58
CA PHE A 135 3.61 2.88 -9.15
C PHE A 135 4.47 1.61 -9.06
N LEU A 136 3.96 0.56 -8.40
CA LEU A 136 4.68 -0.70 -8.23
C LEU A 136 4.88 -1.44 -9.56
N LEU A 137 3.91 -1.36 -10.47
CA LEU A 137 4.07 -1.85 -11.84
C LEU A 137 5.23 -1.14 -12.56
N HIS A 138 5.33 0.19 -12.41
CA HIS A 138 6.45 0.96 -12.98
C HIS A 138 7.80 0.59 -12.36
N GLU A 139 7.82 0.19 -11.09
CA GLU A 139 9.01 -0.32 -10.37
C GLU A 139 9.36 -1.78 -10.71
N GLY A 140 8.60 -2.43 -11.61
CA GLY A 140 8.86 -3.77 -12.13
C GLY A 140 8.25 -4.92 -11.31
N PHE A 141 7.20 -4.67 -10.54
CA PHE A 141 6.40 -5.71 -9.90
C PHE A 141 5.19 -6.06 -10.78
N ASP A 142 4.83 -7.34 -10.88
CA ASP A 142 3.69 -7.86 -11.68
C ASP A 142 2.69 -8.65 -10.83
#